data_AF-A0A8J4X9A5-F1
#
_entry.id   AF-A0A8J4X9A5-F1
#
_cell.length_a   1.000
_cell.length_b   1.000
_cell.length_c   1.000
_cell.angle_alpha   90.00
_cell.angle_beta   90.00
_cell.angle_gamma   90.00
#
_symmetry.space_group_name_H-M   'P 1'
#
loop_
_entity.id
_entity.type
_entity.pdbx_description
1 polymer ?
#
loop_
_entity_poly.entity_id
_entity_poly.type
_entity_poly.pdbx_seq_one_letter_code
_entity_poly.pdbx_strand_id
1 'polypeptide(L)'
;MARLFILLNSVALLLFGTDRFLVGANRPPAPVNVSVMNLRADSATVTWEVPEGDIIIGFSVLQQKQDGHMQRFIREVNTTSRACVLWDLEEETDYIVQVQSIGLYGESQASKRVHFKTLKKSDRFPSNSSNQDDPTVEGLDKSRNLQTGEMIIIVVVLLMWAAVIALFCRQYDIIKDNDNSNSKEKVKPLSERSTPEHHSGGLLRSK
;
A
#
# COMPACT_ATOMS: atom_id res chain seq x y z
N MET A 1 64.69 12.03 6.03
CA MET A 1 63.38 11.87 6.71
C MET A 1 62.22 12.52 5.97
N ALA A 2 62.26 13.81 5.60
CA ALA A 2 61.12 14.49 4.95
C ALA A 2 60.65 13.90 3.60
N ARG A 3 61.57 13.37 2.77
CA ARG A 3 61.22 12.76 1.46
C ARG A 3 60.44 11.45 1.57
N LEU A 4 60.63 10.69 2.66
CA LEU A 4 59.93 9.44 2.91
C LEU A 4 58.45 9.69 3.28
N PHE A 5 58.19 10.74 4.09
CA PHE A 5 56.84 11.13 4.48
C PHE A 5 56.00 11.64 3.31
N ILE A 6 56.61 12.36 2.36
CA ILE A 6 55.92 12.84 1.15
C ILE A 6 55.55 11.67 0.24
N LEU A 7 56.44 10.69 0.07
CA LEU A 7 56.16 9.49 -0.73
C LEU A 7 55.08 8.62 -0.10
N LEU A 8 55.07 8.47 1.24
CA LEU A 8 54.02 7.73 1.95
C LEU A 8 52.65 8.37 1.77
N ASN A 9 52.56 9.71 1.85
CA ASN A 9 51.33 10.46 1.61
C ASN A 9 50.85 10.34 0.16
N SER A 10 51.78 10.36 -0.80
CA SER A 10 51.50 10.23 -2.23
C SER A 10 50.98 8.83 -2.60
N VAL A 11 51.57 7.78 -2.02
CA VAL A 11 51.13 6.39 -2.20
C VAL A 11 49.80 6.16 -1.49
N ALA A 12 49.57 6.72 -0.30
CA ALA A 12 48.26 6.66 0.36
C ALA A 12 47.19 7.34 -0.50
N LEU A 13 47.44 8.53 -1.06
CA LEU A 13 46.51 9.21 -1.98
C LEU A 13 46.21 8.39 -3.23
N LEU A 14 47.20 7.69 -3.79
CA LEU A 14 47.00 6.79 -4.93
C LEU A 14 46.22 5.52 -4.54
N LEU A 15 46.45 4.95 -3.37
CA LEU A 15 45.70 3.79 -2.86
C LEU A 15 44.25 4.16 -2.52
N PHE A 16 44.01 5.33 -1.90
CA PHE A 16 42.65 5.84 -1.65
C PHE A 16 41.93 6.32 -2.92
N GLY A 17 42.68 6.83 -3.90
CA GLY A 17 42.15 7.21 -5.22
C GLY A 17 41.78 6.00 -6.07
N THR A 18 42.55 4.92 -6.01
CA THR A 18 42.28 3.67 -6.74
C THR A 18 41.15 2.87 -6.12
N ASP A 19 40.98 2.88 -4.80
CA ASP A 19 39.84 2.20 -4.13
C ASP A 19 38.50 2.86 -4.49
N ARG A 20 38.47 4.20 -4.60
CA ARG A 20 37.30 4.94 -5.11
C ARG A 20 37.01 4.68 -6.60
N PHE A 21 38.02 4.30 -7.37
CA PHE A 21 37.89 4.05 -8.82
C PHE A 21 37.55 2.58 -9.13
N LEU A 22 38.06 1.63 -8.34
CA LEU A 22 37.81 0.19 -8.52
C LEU A 22 36.44 -0.26 -8.00
N VAL A 23 35.88 0.41 -6.98
CA VAL A 23 34.50 0.16 -6.52
C VAL A 23 33.45 0.51 -7.58
N GLY A 24 33.80 1.30 -8.60
CA GLY A 24 32.93 1.66 -9.72
C GLY A 24 32.82 0.61 -10.83
N ALA A 25 33.71 -0.38 -10.90
CA ALA A 25 33.82 -1.24 -12.09
C ALA A 25 32.74 -2.34 -12.20
N ASN A 26 32.02 -2.65 -11.10
CA ASN A 26 31.01 -3.70 -11.06
C ASN A 26 29.62 -3.20 -10.63
N ARG A 27 29.45 -1.90 -10.38
CA ARG A 27 28.17 -1.33 -9.91
C ARG A 27 27.43 -0.67 -11.07
N PRO A 28 26.09 -0.75 -11.09
CA PRO A 28 25.30 -0.14 -12.17
C PRO A 28 25.49 1.37 -12.24
N PRO A 29 25.18 2.00 -13.40
CA PRO A 29 25.24 3.44 -13.55
C PRO A 29 24.20 4.11 -12.64
N ALA A 30 24.57 5.28 -12.12
CA ALA A 30 23.66 6.09 -11.33
C ALA A 30 22.53 6.65 -12.23
N PRO A 31 21.28 6.72 -11.73
CA PRO A 31 20.19 7.37 -12.45
C PRO A 31 20.50 8.83 -12.75
N VAL A 32 20.11 9.26 -13.95
CA VAL A 32 20.26 10.63 -14.47
C VAL A 32 18.89 11.25 -14.70
N ASN A 33 18.84 12.55 -14.98
CA ASN A 33 17.58 13.28 -15.27
C ASN A 33 16.48 13.06 -14.22
N VAL A 34 16.86 13.01 -12.94
CA VAL A 34 15.89 12.89 -11.86
C VAL A 34 15.04 14.16 -11.81
N SER A 35 13.73 14.01 -11.92
CA SER A 35 12.76 15.10 -11.88
C SER A 35 11.56 14.74 -11.00
N VAL A 36 10.89 15.77 -10.48
CA VAL A 36 9.68 15.62 -9.68
C VAL A 36 8.51 16.21 -10.47
N MET A 37 7.45 15.41 -10.61
CA MET A 37 6.23 15.72 -11.35
C MET A 37 5.01 15.39 -10.48
N ASN A 38 3.81 15.78 -10.93
CA ASN A 38 2.55 15.50 -10.24
C ASN A 38 2.59 15.87 -8.74
N LEU A 39 3.17 17.04 -8.45
CA LEU A 39 3.34 17.54 -7.10
C LEU A 39 1.98 17.89 -6.46
N ARG A 40 1.71 17.32 -5.30
CA ARG A 40 0.49 17.54 -4.49
C ARG A 40 0.87 17.98 -3.07
N ALA A 41 -0.13 18.10 -2.21
CA ALA A 41 0.08 18.40 -0.80
C ALA A 41 0.66 17.22 -0.02
N ASP A 42 0.33 15.99 -0.42
CA ASP A 42 0.65 14.75 0.30
C ASP A 42 1.45 13.74 -0.54
N SER A 43 1.74 14.07 -1.79
CA SER A 43 2.33 13.13 -2.74
C SER A 43 3.08 13.83 -3.87
N ALA A 44 4.02 13.12 -4.46
CA ALA A 44 4.79 13.57 -5.62
C ALA A 44 5.25 12.36 -6.44
N THR A 45 5.43 12.50 -7.75
CA THR A 45 6.01 11.44 -8.58
C THR A 45 7.44 11.80 -8.95
N VAL A 46 8.38 10.92 -8.62
CA VAL A 46 9.80 11.07 -8.98
C VAL A 46 10.06 10.22 -10.20
N THR A 47 10.63 10.80 -11.24
CA THR A 47 11.00 10.11 -12.48
C THR A 47 12.49 10.26 -12.74
N TRP A 48 13.10 9.31 -13.44
CA TRP A 48 14.52 9.33 -13.76
C TRP A 48 14.80 8.59 -15.06
N GLU A 49 16.04 8.69 -15.55
CA GLU A 49 16.55 7.93 -16.67
C GLU A 49 17.77 7.12 -16.26
N VAL A 50 18.07 6.04 -16.99
CA VAL A 50 19.22 5.18 -16.71
C VAL A 50 20.10 5.12 -17.96
N PRO A 51 21.40 5.45 -17.84
CA PRO A 51 22.35 5.22 -18.92
C PRO A 51 22.40 3.74 -19.33
N GLU A 52 22.55 3.46 -20.62
CA GLU A 52 22.71 2.09 -21.11
C GLU A 52 24.05 1.51 -20.64
N GLY A 53 24.10 0.21 -20.30
CA GLY A 53 25.35 -0.49 -20.02
C GLY A 53 25.23 -1.68 -19.07
N ASP A 54 24.37 -1.60 -18.05
CA ASP A 54 24.27 -2.63 -17.01
C ASP A 54 22.84 -3.16 -16.80
N ILE A 55 22.76 -4.39 -16.31
CA ILE A 55 21.50 -5.03 -15.92
C ILE A 55 21.02 -4.42 -14.60
N ILE A 56 19.95 -3.64 -14.67
CA ILE A 56 19.25 -3.09 -13.52
C ILE A 56 18.16 -4.06 -13.08
N ILE A 57 18.20 -4.45 -11.80
CA ILE A 57 17.18 -5.29 -11.16
C ILE A 57 16.17 -4.46 -10.36
N GLY A 58 16.42 -3.16 -10.14
CA GLY A 58 15.51 -2.29 -9.42
C GLY A 58 16.07 -0.92 -9.11
N PHE A 59 15.36 -0.16 -8.28
CA PHE A 59 15.75 1.18 -7.85
C PHE A 59 15.50 1.38 -6.35
N SER A 60 16.34 2.23 -5.75
CA SER A 60 16.19 2.72 -4.39
C SER A 60 16.01 4.23 -4.43
N VAL A 61 14.91 4.73 -3.87
CA VAL A 61 14.60 6.15 -3.76
C VAL A 61 14.75 6.56 -2.31
N LEU A 62 15.69 7.47 -2.07
CA LEU A 62 15.91 8.13 -0.79
C LEU A 62 15.14 9.43 -0.77
N GLN A 63 14.19 9.54 0.15
CA GLN A 63 13.46 10.76 0.49
C GLN A 63 13.98 11.26 1.84
N GLN A 64 14.30 12.55 1.93
CA GLN A 64 14.73 13.19 3.17
C GLN A 64 14.03 14.54 3.32
N LYS A 65 13.47 14.82 4.49
CA LYS A 65 12.95 16.15 4.83
C LYS A 65 14.13 17.11 5.03
N GLN A 66 14.03 18.35 4.56
CA GLN A 66 15.15 19.29 4.58
C GLN A 66 15.66 19.59 6.02
N ASP A 67 14.78 19.48 7.01
CA ASP A 67 15.11 19.62 8.43
C ASP A 67 15.96 18.47 8.99
N GLY A 68 16.14 17.38 8.23
CA GLY A 68 16.89 16.19 8.60
C GLY A 68 16.20 15.28 9.63
N HIS A 69 15.00 15.64 10.09
CA HIS A 69 14.27 14.87 11.11
C HIS A 69 13.64 13.59 10.56
N MET A 70 13.39 13.54 9.25
CA MET A 70 12.76 12.41 8.60
C MET A 70 13.53 11.97 7.35
N GLN A 71 13.81 10.66 7.29
CA GLN A 71 14.42 10.02 6.13
C GLN A 71 13.72 8.70 5.84
N ARG A 72 13.42 8.44 4.57
CA ARG A 72 12.72 7.26 4.10
C ARG A 72 13.45 6.68 2.89
N PHE A 73 13.58 5.35 2.88
CA PHE A 73 14.11 4.59 1.75
C PHE A 73 13.00 3.74 1.17
N ILE A 74 12.76 3.90 -0.12
CA ILE A 74 11.78 3.12 -0.89
C ILE A 74 12.57 2.26 -1.86
N ARG A 75 12.45 0.94 -1.73
CA ARG A 75 13.22 -0.01 -2.54
C ARG A 75 12.27 -0.83 -3.40
N GLU A 76 12.38 -0.70 -4.71
CA GLU A 76 11.60 -1.46 -5.67
C GLU A 76 12.55 -2.39 -6.44
N VAL A 77 12.32 -3.70 -6.34
CA VAL A 77 13.09 -4.74 -7.04
C VAL A 77 12.21 -5.48 -8.04
N ASN A 78 12.83 -6.14 -9.01
CA ASN A 78 12.16 -6.81 -10.13
C ASN A 78 11.28 -5.84 -10.95
N THR A 79 11.72 -4.59 -11.05
CA THR A 79 11.02 -3.55 -11.79
C THR A 79 11.96 -2.86 -12.76
N THR A 80 11.42 -2.49 -13.91
CA THR A 80 12.05 -1.56 -14.86
C THR A 80 11.36 -0.21 -14.84
N SER A 81 10.45 0.04 -13.89
CA SER A 81 9.78 1.32 -13.73
C SER A 81 10.82 2.40 -13.45
N ARG A 82 10.76 3.47 -14.24
CA ARG A 82 11.61 4.65 -14.11
C ARG A 82 10.92 5.78 -13.34
N ALA A 83 9.93 5.41 -12.54
CA ALA A 83 9.13 6.32 -11.75
C ALA A 83 8.73 5.66 -10.43
N CYS A 84 8.74 6.46 -9.36
CA CYS A 84 8.24 6.10 -8.04
C CYS A 84 7.33 7.21 -7.54
N VAL A 85 6.18 6.84 -7.00
CA VAL A 85 5.31 7.78 -6.29
C VAL A 85 5.81 7.89 -4.85
N LEU A 86 5.95 9.09 -4.34
CA LEU A 86 6.14 9.39 -2.92
C LEU A 86 4.77 9.72 -2.32
N TRP A 87 4.48 9.13 -1.17
CA TRP A 87 3.20 9.27 -0.46
C TRP A 87 3.44 9.61 1.01
N ASP A 88 2.37 10.03 1.68
CA ASP A 88 2.37 10.50 3.08
C ASP A 88 3.38 11.65 3.30
N LEU A 89 3.45 12.58 2.35
CA LEU A 89 4.23 13.79 2.51
C LEU A 89 3.49 14.81 3.38
N GLU A 90 4.23 15.60 4.14
CA GLU A 90 3.68 16.76 4.83
C GLU A 90 3.46 17.89 3.83
N GLU A 91 2.38 18.66 4.00
CA GLU A 91 2.09 19.81 3.16
C GLU A 91 3.08 20.96 3.39
N GLU A 92 3.23 21.82 2.39
CA GLU A 92 4.10 23.00 2.43
C GLU A 92 5.53 22.73 2.98
N THR A 93 6.06 21.53 2.70
CA THR A 93 7.28 21.01 3.30
C THR A 93 8.34 20.75 2.23
N ASP A 94 9.57 21.16 2.52
CA ASP A 94 10.72 20.97 1.65
C ASP A 94 11.37 19.58 1.83
N TYR A 95 11.55 18.89 0.72
CA TYR A 95 12.13 17.56 0.64
C TYR A 95 13.30 17.51 -0.35
N ILE A 96 14.21 16.58 -0.08
CA ILE A 96 15.33 16.19 -0.93
C ILE A 96 15.10 14.75 -1.36
N VAL A 97 15.28 14.48 -2.65
CA VAL A 97 15.24 13.13 -3.21
C VAL A 97 16.54 12.77 -3.93
N GLN A 98 16.96 11.52 -3.75
CA GLN A 98 18.03 10.87 -4.51
C GLN A 98 17.59 9.48 -4.95
N VAL A 99 18.08 9.03 -6.10
CA VAL A 99 17.77 7.70 -6.64
C VAL A 99 19.07 6.93 -6.87
N GLN A 100 19.04 5.63 -6.60
CA GLN A 100 20.11 4.68 -6.87
C GLN A 100 19.57 3.53 -7.72
N SER A 101 20.35 3.09 -8.69
CA SER A 101 20.10 1.87 -9.44
C SER A 101 20.56 0.68 -8.61
N ILE A 102 19.79 -0.41 -8.65
CA ILE A 102 20.14 -1.67 -8.00
C ILE A 102 20.51 -2.66 -9.10
N GLY A 103 21.72 -3.19 -9.03
CA GLY A 103 22.23 -4.20 -9.95
C GLY A 103 22.53 -5.50 -9.22
N LEU A 104 23.06 -6.48 -9.96
CA LEU A 104 23.39 -7.80 -9.42
C LEU A 104 24.49 -7.74 -8.33
N TYR A 105 25.44 -6.82 -8.47
CA TYR A 105 26.60 -6.70 -7.58
C TYR A 105 26.47 -5.57 -6.55
N GLY A 106 25.29 -4.96 -6.44
CA GLY A 106 25.00 -3.92 -5.47
C GLY A 106 24.37 -2.67 -6.08
N GLU A 107 24.34 -1.61 -5.28
CA GLU A 107 23.68 -0.35 -5.62
C GLU A 107 24.68 0.65 -6.23
N SER A 108 24.19 1.45 -7.18
CA SER A 108 24.96 2.54 -7.78
C SER A 108 25.30 3.63 -6.77
N GLN A 109 26.15 4.56 -7.19
CA GLN A 109 26.20 5.88 -6.56
C GLN A 109 24.83 6.56 -6.60
N ALA A 110 24.56 7.44 -5.64
CA ALA A 110 23.33 8.22 -5.61
C ALA A 110 23.31 9.26 -6.74
N SER A 111 22.12 9.48 -7.31
CA SER A 111 21.88 10.56 -8.26
C SER A 111 22.18 11.93 -7.64
N LYS A 112 22.16 12.96 -8.51
CA LYS A 112 22.07 14.35 -8.05
C LYS A 112 20.86 14.53 -7.12
N ARG A 113 21.04 15.36 -6.10
CA ARG A 113 19.97 15.74 -5.16
C ARG A 113 18.98 16.66 -5.86
N VAL A 114 17.70 16.28 -5.82
CA VAL A 114 16.60 17.10 -6.32
C VAL A 114 15.81 17.62 -5.14
N HIS A 115 15.58 18.93 -5.11
CA HIS A 115 14.82 19.60 -4.08
C HIS A 115 13.43 19.90 -4.62
N PHE A 116 12.41 19.68 -3.79
CA PHE A 116 11.04 20.06 -4.11
C PHE A 116 10.29 20.41 -2.83
N LYS A 117 9.26 21.24 -2.95
CA LYS A 117 8.38 21.61 -1.86
C LYS A 117 6.97 21.11 -2.15
N THR A 118 6.32 20.44 -1.23
CA THR A 118 4.92 20.03 -1.39
C THR A 118 3.99 21.23 -1.43
N LEU A 119 2.83 21.06 -2.06
CA LEU A 119 1.81 22.11 -2.11
C LEU A 119 1.10 22.24 -0.76
N LYS A 120 0.40 23.35 -0.56
CA LYS A 120 -0.55 23.49 0.55
C LYS A 120 -1.84 22.72 0.21
N LYS A 121 -2.43 22.03 1.18
CA LYS A 121 -3.76 21.45 1.01
C LYS A 121 -4.73 22.61 0.83
N SER A 122 -5.39 22.65 -0.32
CA SER A 122 -6.53 23.55 -0.50
C SER A 122 -7.63 23.05 0.43
N ASP A 123 -8.03 23.88 1.40
CA ASP A 123 -9.17 23.62 2.27
C ASP A 123 -10.43 23.40 1.43
N ARG A 124 -10.78 22.15 1.18
CA ARG A 124 -12.10 21.78 0.66
C ARG A 124 -12.88 21.14 1.80
N PHE A 125 -13.83 21.91 2.34
CA PHE A 125 -15.27 21.64 2.63
C PHE A 125 -15.75 22.31 3.95
N PRO A 126 -17.04 22.76 4.08
CA PRO A 126 -18.20 22.32 3.30
C PRO A 126 -19.02 23.38 2.56
N SER A 127 -19.74 22.87 1.57
CA SER A 127 -20.98 23.35 0.98
C SER A 127 -21.82 24.24 1.91
N ASN A 128 -21.87 25.55 1.64
CA ASN A 128 -23.10 26.31 1.83
C ASN A 128 -23.06 27.61 1.01
N SER A 129 -23.67 27.59 -0.17
CA SER A 129 -24.16 28.81 -0.81
C SER A 129 -25.44 28.47 -1.54
N SER A 130 -26.54 28.51 -0.80
CA SER A 130 -27.87 28.62 -1.37
C SER A 130 -27.99 29.95 -2.12
N ASN A 131 -28.54 29.85 -3.34
CA ASN A 131 -29.05 30.92 -4.23
C ASN A 131 -27.92 31.62 -5.04
N GLN A 132 -27.98 31.76 -6.37
CA GLN A 132 -29.13 31.91 -7.26
C GLN A 132 -28.68 31.73 -8.73
N ASP A 133 -29.45 30.95 -9.49
CA ASP A 133 -29.68 30.90 -10.96
C ASP A 133 -28.69 31.56 -11.95
N ASP A 134 -27.98 30.76 -12.76
CA ASP A 134 -27.65 31.03 -14.19
C ASP A 134 -27.16 29.75 -14.92
N PRO A 135 -27.61 29.41 -16.15
CA PRO A 135 -27.31 28.13 -16.78
C PRO A 135 -26.09 28.22 -17.71
N THR A 136 -24.95 27.70 -17.27
CA THR A 136 -23.84 27.33 -18.18
C THR A 136 -23.29 25.99 -17.74
N VAL A 137 -23.78 24.93 -18.38
CA VAL A 137 -23.66 23.53 -17.94
C VAL A 137 -22.62 22.80 -18.80
N GLU A 138 -21.31 23.06 -18.69
CA GLU A 138 -20.30 22.25 -19.42
C GLU A 138 -18.94 22.08 -18.70
N GLY A 139 -18.92 22.01 -17.37
CA GLY A 139 -17.67 21.86 -16.60
C GLY A 139 -17.67 20.83 -15.46
N LEU A 140 -18.83 20.25 -15.11
CA LEU A 140 -19.02 19.44 -13.90
C LEU A 140 -19.11 17.94 -14.19
N ASP A 141 -18.89 17.52 -15.43
CA ASP A 141 -19.24 16.19 -15.90
C ASP A 141 -18.01 15.28 -16.05
N LYS A 142 -16.80 15.86 -16.18
CA LYS A 142 -15.55 15.08 -16.29
C LYS A 142 -15.07 14.49 -14.95
N SER A 143 -15.24 15.19 -13.83
CA SER A 143 -14.90 14.64 -12.50
C SER A 143 -15.95 13.63 -12.03
N ARG A 144 -17.24 13.89 -12.29
CA ARG A 144 -18.33 12.95 -12.02
C ARG A 144 -18.19 11.67 -12.84
N ASN A 145 -17.69 11.73 -14.07
CA ASN A 145 -17.56 10.54 -14.92
C ASN A 145 -16.46 9.58 -14.43
N LEU A 146 -15.28 10.10 -14.05
CA LEU A 146 -14.20 9.30 -13.45
C LEU A 146 -14.63 8.70 -12.10
N GLN A 147 -15.30 9.50 -11.26
CA GLN A 147 -15.78 9.07 -9.95
C GLN A 147 -16.98 8.12 -10.02
N THR A 148 -17.82 8.22 -11.06
CA THR A 148 -18.97 7.31 -11.25
C THR A 148 -18.50 5.90 -11.62
N GLY A 149 -17.51 5.78 -12.51
CA GLY A 149 -16.99 4.47 -12.93
C GLY A 149 -16.32 3.70 -11.79
N GLU A 150 -15.46 4.36 -11.01
CA GLU A 150 -14.78 3.73 -9.87
C GLU A 150 -15.75 3.31 -8.77
N MET A 151 -16.75 4.16 -8.46
CA MET A 151 -17.78 3.84 -7.46
C MET A 151 -18.66 2.66 -7.90
N ILE A 152 -18.97 2.55 -9.20
CA ILE A 152 -19.70 1.40 -9.74
C ILE A 152 -18.88 0.12 -9.58
N ILE A 153 -17.58 0.14 -9.90
CA ILE A 153 -16.70 -1.03 -9.75
C ILE A 153 -16.68 -1.48 -8.27
N ILE A 154 -16.51 -0.53 -7.34
CA ILE A 154 -16.50 -0.84 -5.90
C ILE A 154 -17.83 -1.45 -5.45
N VAL A 155 -18.97 -0.89 -5.87
CA VAL A 155 -20.31 -1.41 -5.51
C VAL A 155 -20.52 -2.82 -6.07
N VAL A 156 -20.16 -3.07 -7.33
CA VAL A 156 -20.31 -4.39 -7.96
C VAL A 156 -19.44 -5.43 -7.26
N VAL A 157 -18.19 -5.10 -6.95
CA VAL A 157 -17.28 -5.99 -6.23
C VAL A 157 -17.81 -6.29 -4.82
N LEU A 158 -18.30 -5.27 -4.10
CA LEU A 158 -18.94 -5.45 -2.79
C LEU A 158 -20.14 -6.39 -2.84
N LEU A 159 -21.03 -6.22 -3.83
CA LEU A 159 -22.20 -7.09 -3.99
C LEU A 159 -21.81 -8.53 -4.33
N MET A 160 -20.81 -8.72 -5.19
CA MET A 160 -20.29 -10.06 -5.51
C MET A 160 -19.71 -10.74 -4.26
N TRP A 161 -18.92 -10.03 -3.47
CA TRP A 161 -18.37 -10.55 -2.20
C TRP A 161 -19.46 -10.85 -1.17
N ALA A 162 -20.47 -9.97 -1.03
CA ALA A 162 -21.58 -10.19 -0.13
C ALA A 162 -22.40 -11.44 -0.51
N ALA A 163 -22.62 -11.68 -1.80
CA ALA A 163 -23.28 -12.89 -2.29
C ALA A 163 -22.47 -14.15 -1.99
N VAL A 164 -21.15 -14.11 -2.22
CA VAL A 164 -20.24 -15.22 -1.89
C VAL A 164 -20.27 -15.51 -0.38
N ILE A 165 -20.15 -14.48 0.47
CA ILE A 165 -20.23 -14.61 1.93
C ILE A 165 -21.60 -15.17 2.34
N ALA A 166 -22.70 -14.71 1.75
CA ALA A 166 -24.03 -15.23 2.04
C ALA A 166 -24.20 -16.70 1.65
N LEU A 167 -23.59 -17.14 0.54
CA LEU A 167 -23.55 -18.55 0.15
C LEU A 167 -22.75 -19.38 1.16
N PHE A 168 -21.59 -18.88 1.60
CA PHE A 168 -20.81 -19.53 2.66
C PHE A 168 -21.56 -19.56 3.99
N CYS A 169 -22.28 -18.50 4.36
CA CYS A 169 -23.12 -18.48 5.56
C CYS A 169 -24.23 -19.54 5.47
N ARG A 170 -24.92 -19.68 4.33
CA ARG A 170 -25.92 -20.74 4.14
C ARG A 170 -25.32 -22.13 4.14
N GLN A 171 -24.16 -22.30 3.51
CA GLN A 171 -23.46 -23.58 3.49
C GLN A 171 -22.98 -23.96 4.90
N TYR A 172 -22.50 -22.99 5.68
CA TYR A 172 -22.13 -23.18 7.08
C TYR A 172 -23.35 -23.45 7.96
N ASP A 173 -24.47 -22.76 7.75
CA ASP A 173 -25.73 -22.98 8.47
C ASP A 173 -26.25 -24.40 8.23
N ILE A 174 -26.22 -24.87 6.97
CA ILE A 174 -26.57 -26.26 6.61
C ILE A 174 -25.65 -27.27 7.30
N ILE A 175 -24.34 -27.02 7.35
CA ILE A 175 -23.39 -27.92 8.04
C ILE A 175 -23.59 -27.89 9.56
N LYS A 176 -23.86 -26.72 10.14
CA LYS A 176 -24.03 -26.51 11.58
C LYS A 176 -25.34 -27.09 12.11
N ASP A 177 -26.44 -26.93 11.37
CA ASP A 177 -27.73 -27.54 11.72
C ASP A 177 -27.68 -29.07 11.62
N ASN A 178 -26.86 -29.60 10.70
CA ASN A 178 -26.61 -31.03 10.59
C ASN A 178 -25.86 -31.59 11.81
N ASP A 179 -24.84 -30.88 12.33
CA ASP A 179 -24.14 -31.28 13.57
C ASP A 179 -25.06 -31.28 14.80
N ASN A 180 -26.00 -30.32 14.86
CA ASN A 180 -27.01 -30.28 15.93
C ASN A 180 -28.03 -31.42 15.81
N SER A 181 -28.43 -31.79 14.59
CA SER A 181 -29.38 -32.89 14.36
C SER A 181 -28.80 -34.28 14.70
N ASN A 182 -27.51 -34.53 14.42
CA ASN A 182 -26.86 -35.81 14.75
C ASN A 182 -26.60 -35.95 16.27
N SER A 183 -26.52 -34.84 17.01
CA SER A 183 -26.43 -34.88 18.47
C SER A 183 -27.75 -35.25 19.18
N LYS A 184 -28.90 -35.13 18.48
CA LYS A 184 -30.23 -35.38 19.04
C LYS A 184 -30.83 -36.74 18.69
N GLU A 185 -30.23 -37.52 17.79
CA GLU A 185 -30.77 -38.83 17.38
C GLU A 185 -30.55 -39.96 18.41
N LYS A 186 -30.08 -39.62 19.62
CA LYS A 186 -30.10 -40.53 20.78
C LYS A 186 -31.24 -40.24 21.74
N VAL A 187 -32.42 -39.82 21.27
CA VAL A 187 -33.67 -39.93 22.03
C VAL A 187 -34.78 -40.41 21.09
N LYS A 188 -35.25 -41.64 21.35
CA LYS A 188 -36.36 -42.32 20.66
C LYS A 188 -37.60 -41.41 20.47
N PRO A 189 -38.31 -41.52 19.34
CA PRO A 189 -39.58 -40.82 19.10
C PRO A 189 -40.80 -41.65 19.56
N LEU A 190 -41.97 -41.00 19.49
CA LEU A 190 -43.36 -41.46 19.72
C LEU A 190 -43.88 -41.23 21.15
N SER A 191 -45.04 -40.61 21.37
CA SER A 191 -46.03 -39.96 20.51
C SER A 191 -47.07 -39.31 21.41
N GLU A 192 -47.64 -38.20 20.95
CA GLU A 192 -48.84 -37.56 21.50
C GLU A 192 -49.99 -38.57 21.75
N ARG A 193 -50.85 -38.32 22.76
CA ARG A 193 -52.24 -37.85 22.57
C ARG A 193 -53.16 -38.15 23.77
N SER A 194 -54.00 -37.15 24.09
CA SER A 194 -55.36 -37.17 24.69
C SER A 194 -55.58 -37.53 26.18
N THR A 195 -55.80 -36.45 26.96
CA THR A 195 -56.96 -36.08 27.84
C THR A 195 -57.90 -37.13 28.49
N PRO A 196 -58.65 -36.74 29.57
CA PRO A 196 -58.74 -37.47 30.84
C PRO A 196 -60.04 -38.25 31.03
N GLU A 197 -60.03 -39.27 31.91
CA GLU A 197 -61.26 -39.82 32.51
C GLU A 197 -61.09 -40.17 33.99
N HIS A 198 -62.16 -39.84 34.71
CA HIS A 198 -62.37 -39.93 36.15
C HIS A 198 -63.25 -41.16 36.42
N HIS A 199 -62.86 -42.08 37.30
CA HIS A 199 -63.73 -42.63 38.37
C HIS A 199 -63.13 -43.81 39.14
N SER A 200 -63.16 -43.64 40.47
CA SER A 200 -63.74 -44.54 41.47
C SER A 200 -63.09 -45.90 41.78
N GLY A 201 -62.72 -46.07 43.05
CA GLY A 201 -63.15 -47.23 43.82
C GLY A 201 -62.08 -48.16 44.38
N GLY A 202 -62.02 -48.25 45.72
CA GLY A 202 -61.73 -49.50 46.44
C GLY A 202 -60.29 -49.67 46.93
N LEU A 203 -59.95 -49.36 48.19
CA LEU A 203 -60.22 -50.14 49.41
C LEU A 203 -59.21 -51.30 49.60
N LEU A 204 -58.34 -51.10 50.60
CA LEU A 204 -57.71 -52.06 51.53
C LEU A 204 -57.13 -53.37 50.96
N ARG A 205 -55.86 -53.67 51.31
CA ARG A 205 -55.53 -54.80 52.23
C ARG A 205 -54.04 -54.84 52.59
N SER A 206 -53.81 -54.76 53.90
CA SER A 206 -52.59 -55.11 54.63
C SER A 206 -52.25 -56.61 54.49
N LYS A 207 -50.97 -56.95 54.30
CA LYS A 207 -50.08 -57.54 55.31
C LYS A 207 -48.68 -57.71 54.73
#